data_AF-A0A4Q1FPA7-F1
#
_entry.id   AF-A0A4Q1FPA7-F1
#
_cell.length_a   1.000
_cell.length_b   1.000
_cell.length_c   1.000
_cell.angle_alpha   90.00
_cell.angle_beta   90.00
_cell.angle_gamma   90.00
#
_symmetry.space_group_name_H-M   'P 1'
#
loop_
_entity.id
_entity.type
_entity.pdbx_description
1 polymer ?
#
loop_
_entity_poly.entity_id
_entity_poly.type
_entity_poly.pdbx_seq_one_letter_code
_entity_poly.pdbx_strand_id
1 'polypeptide(L)'
;MSTKTFHSEGEKFESNEHRFLQIVGSDFKKNNAENLSIRIDCNLPLADKNFFINDLKSICREESINVFYYKNHDFNSHCNLMLFFTNGRQRTDSIQTVNLNTFGSKVRQLTQKYPVYFGHLEGLKYYPQNVSHIELMVDEEYILNKK
;
A
#
# COMPACT_ATOMS: atom_id res chain seq x y z
N MET A 1 -36.58 -19.34 -24.36
CA MET A 1 -35.16 -19.31 -23.95
C MET A 1 -35.09 -18.80 -22.52
N SER A 2 -34.53 -19.58 -21.59
CA SER A 2 -34.45 -19.23 -20.17
C SER A 2 -33.27 -18.29 -19.95
N THR A 3 -33.53 -17.06 -19.56
CA THR A 3 -32.52 -16.10 -19.10
C THR A 3 -32.07 -16.49 -17.70
N LYS A 4 -30.88 -17.12 -17.61
CA LYS A 4 -30.19 -17.28 -16.33
C LYS A 4 -29.67 -15.91 -15.90
N THR A 5 -30.33 -15.32 -14.91
CA THR A 5 -29.83 -14.15 -14.19
C THR A 5 -28.71 -14.63 -13.27
N PHE A 6 -27.47 -14.25 -13.57
CA PHE A 6 -26.36 -14.44 -12.65
C PHE A 6 -26.47 -13.37 -11.57
N HIS A 7 -26.81 -13.78 -10.35
CA HIS A 7 -26.67 -12.92 -9.18
C HIS A 7 -25.18 -12.77 -8.91
N SER A 8 -24.64 -11.55 -9.00
CA SER A 8 -23.36 -11.24 -8.41
C SER A 8 -23.50 -11.45 -6.91
N GLU A 9 -22.77 -12.41 -6.34
CA GLU A 9 -22.60 -12.53 -4.89
C GLU A 9 -22.01 -11.20 -4.42
N GLY A 10 -22.89 -10.34 -3.87
CA GLY A 10 -22.52 -9.06 -3.31
C GLY A 10 -21.78 -9.28 -2.01
N GLU A 11 -20.47 -9.52 -2.08
CA GLU A 11 -19.62 -9.16 -0.97
C GLU A 11 -19.84 -7.67 -0.70
N LYS A 12 -20.33 -7.34 0.50
CA LYS A 12 -20.46 -5.96 0.96
C LYS A 12 -19.05 -5.39 1.06
N PHE A 13 -18.55 -4.83 -0.04
CA PHE A 13 -17.36 -3.99 0.02
C PHE A 13 -17.67 -2.84 0.99
N GLU A 14 -17.00 -2.81 2.14
CA GLU A 14 -17.05 -1.65 3.02
C GLU A 14 -16.66 -0.41 2.21
N SER A 15 -17.45 0.66 2.32
CA SER A 15 -17.07 1.93 1.70
C SER A 15 -15.76 2.40 2.33
N ASN A 16 -14.71 2.59 1.51
CA ASN A 16 -13.44 3.13 1.97
C ASN A 16 -13.62 4.59 2.42
N GLU A 17 -13.52 4.83 3.73
CA GLU A 17 -13.66 6.17 4.33
C GLU A 17 -12.41 7.04 4.14
N HIS A 18 -11.30 6.45 3.69
CA HIS A 18 -10.00 7.08 3.59
C HIS A 18 -9.58 7.26 2.13
N ARG A 19 -9.89 8.44 1.59
CA ARG A 19 -9.58 8.81 0.19
C ARG A 19 -8.09 8.73 -0.19
N PHE A 20 -7.18 8.69 0.77
CA PHE A 20 -5.74 8.54 0.53
C PHE A 20 -5.32 7.07 0.31
N LEU A 21 -6.19 6.11 0.64
CA LEU A 21 -5.98 4.70 0.32
C LEU A 21 -6.44 4.43 -1.12
N GLN A 22 -5.55 3.90 -1.94
CA GLN A 22 -5.82 3.49 -3.31
C GLN A 22 -5.60 1.98 -3.43
N ILE A 23 -6.51 1.25 -4.06
CA ILE A 23 -6.26 -0.16 -4.41
C ILE A 23 -5.65 -0.20 -5.80
N VAL A 24 -4.47 -0.80 -5.93
CA VAL A 24 -3.73 -0.89 -7.19
C VAL A 24 -3.32 -2.33 -7.48
N GLY A 25 -3.36 -2.72 -8.75
CA GLY A 25 -2.81 -3.98 -9.25
C GLY A 25 -1.34 -3.83 -9.63
N SER A 26 -0.57 -4.92 -9.55
CA SER A 26 0.79 -4.99 -10.09
C SER A 26 0.79 -5.45 -11.54
N ASP A 27 1.86 -5.16 -12.29
CA ASP A 27 2.12 -5.92 -13.53
C ASP A 27 2.22 -7.41 -13.21
N PHE A 28 1.99 -8.28 -14.21
CA PHE A 28 2.14 -9.73 -14.06
C PHE A 28 3.55 -10.11 -13.57
N LYS A 29 3.57 -10.93 -12.52
CA LYS A 29 4.78 -11.44 -11.85
C LYS A 29 4.96 -12.93 -12.16
N LYS A 30 5.72 -13.64 -11.31
CA LYS A 30 5.93 -15.09 -11.44
C LYS A 30 4.59 -15.81 -11.65
N ASN A 31 4.55 -16.71 -12.63
CA ASN A 31 3.37 -17.49 -13.04
C ASN A 31 2.18 -16.62 -13.50
N ASN A 32 2.44 -15.44 -14.07
CA ASN A 32 1.39 -14.48 -14.49
C ASN A 32 0.48 -14.02 -13.34
N ALA A 33 0.99 -14.04 -12.11
CA ALA A 33 0.23 -13.57 -10.96
C ALA A 33 0.17 -12.04 -10.94
N GLU A 34 -1.04 -11.49 -10.78
CA GLU A 34 -1.27 -10.09 -10.42
C GLU A 34 -1.50 -10.01 -8.90
N ASN A 35 -0.95 -8.99 -8.25
CA ASN A 35 -1.18 -8.75 -6.83
C ASN A 35 -1.88 -7.41 -6.64
N LEU A 36 -2.95 -7.45 -5.84
CA LEU A 36 -3.58 -6.24 -5.34
C LEU A 36 -2.81 -5.73 -4.13
N SER A 37 -2.58 -4.41 -4.10
CA SER A 37 -1.92 -3.72 -3.00
C SER A 37 -2.69 -2.46 -2.64
N ILE A 38 -2.62 -2.08 -1.37
CA ILE A 38 -2.99 -0.74 -0.94
C ILE A 38 -1.79 0.17 -1.24
N ARG A 39 -2.04 1.24 -1.98
CA ARG A 39 -1.10 2.32 -2.23
C ARG A 39 -1.48 3.56 -1.44
N ILE A 40 -0.49 4.19 -0.83
CA ILE A 40 -0.60 5.51 -0.22
C ILE A 40 0.50 6.38 -0.79
N ASP A 41 0.10 7.50 -1.37
CA ASP A 41 1.01 8.56 -1.75
C ASP A 41 1.02 9.62 -0.65
N CYS A 42 2.21 10.00 -0.20
CA CYS A 42 2.36 11.06 0.79
C CYS A 42 3.70 11.78 0.65
N ASN A 43 3.83 12.86 1.39
CA ASN A 43 5.07 13.60 1.57
C ASN A 43 5.24 14.04 3.02
N LEU A 44 6.49 14.22 3.43
CA LEU A 44 6.88 14.65 4.76
C LEU A 44 8.34 15.15 4.78
N PRO A 45 8.75 15.89 5.82
CA PRO A 45 10.15 16.25 6.04
C PRO A 45 11.06 15.02 6.16
N LEU A 46 12.28 15.14 5.63
CA LEU A 46 13.27 14.06 5.65
C LEU A 46 13.64 13.60 7.07
N ALA A 47 13.63 14.53 8.03
CA ALA A 47 13.95 14.25 9.42
C ALA A 47 12.98 13.25 10.07
N ASP A 48 11.73 13.20 9.61
CA ASP A 48 10.67 12.37 10.18
C ASP A 48 10.53 11.02 9.46
N LYS A 49 11.10 10.88 8.26
CA LYS A 49 10.91 9.73 7.36
C LYS A 49 11.13 8.39 8.04
N ASN A 50 12.27 8.19 8.69
CA ASN A 50 12.60 6.89 9.29
C ASN A 50 11.68 6.54 10.46
N PHE A 51 11.27 7.54 11.26
CA PHE A 51 10.35 7.34 12.37
C PHE A 51 8.94 7.00 11.85
N PHE A 52 8.48 7.72 10.83
CA PHE A 52 7.20 7.44 10.16
C PHE A 52 7.16 6.03 9.54
N ILE A 53 8.22 5.61 8.83
CA ILE A 53 8.31 4.26 8.25
C ILE A 53 8.30 3.18 9.35
N ASN A 54 8.99 3.40 10.48
CA ASN A 54 8.98 2.45 11.59
C ASN A 54 7.61 2.31 12.26
N ASP A 55 6.87 3.41 12.42
CA ASP A 55 5.50 3.35 12.94
C ASP A 55 4.56 2.63 11.96
N LEU A 56 4.71 2.86 10.65
CA LEU A 56 3.97 2.11 9.62
C LEU A 56 4.25 0.61 9.69
N LYS A 57 5.50 0.17 9.94
CA LYS A 57 5.81 -1.25 10.15
C LYS A 57 5.08 -1.83 11.35
N SER A 58 4.95 -1.07 12.43
CA SER A 58 4.21 -1.50 13.62
C SER A 58 2.72 -1.67 13.30
N ILE A 59 2.12 -0.69 12.61
CA ILE A 59 0.73 -0.77 12.13
C ILE A 59 0.55 -1.99 11.22
N CYS A 60 1.50 -2.28 10.32
CA CYS A 60 1.42 -3.46 9.46
C CYS A 60 1.31 -4.74 10.27
N ARG A 61 2.13 -4.91 11.32
CA ARG A 61 2.06 -6.10 12.19
C ARG A 61 0.72 -6.21 12.91
N GLU A 62 0.19 -5.09 13.40
CA GLU A 62 -1.12 -5.07 14.08
C GLU A 62 -2.27 -5.41 13.14
N GLU A 63 -2.21 -4.94 11.89
CA GLU A 63 -3.22 -5.19 10.85
C GLU A 63 -2.95 -6.48 10.06
N SER A 64 -1.99 -7.30 10.52
CA SER A 64 -1.56 -8.54 9.87
C SER A 64 -1.10 -8.36 8.40
N ILE A 65 -0.60 -7.18 8.03
CA ILE A 65 -0.02 -6.89 6.72
C ILE A 65 1.39 -7.48 6.64
N ASN A 66 1.59 -8.40 5.69
CA ASN A 66 2.83 -9.16 5.58
C ASN A 66 3.86 -8.57 4.60
N VAL A 67 3.44 -7.65 3.73
CA VAL A 67 4.30 -6.99 2.75
C VAL A 67 4.15 -5.49 2.90
N PHE A 68 5.28 -4.81 3.11
CA PHE A 68 5.39 -3.37 3.11
C PHE A 68 6.70 -2.98 2.44
N TYR A 69 6.58 -2.24 1.34
CA TYR A 69 7.72 -1.62 0.68
C TYR A 69 7.33 -0.23 0.18
N TYR A 70 8.32 0.59 -0.12
CA TYR A 70 8.07 1.93 -0.64
C TYR A 70 9.10 2.34 -1.68
N LYS A 71 8.71 3.31 -2.50
CA LYS A 71 9.64 4.11 -3.29
C LYS A 71 9.64 5.52 -2.72
N ASN A 72 10.78 6.18 -2.80
CA ASN A 72 10.91 7.58 -2.38
C ASN A 72 11.55 8.44 -3.45
N HIS A 73 11.38 9.74 -3.30
CA HIS A 73 12.26 10.74 -3.89
C HIS A 73 12.54 11.79 -2.81
N ASP A 74 13.81 11.93 -2.44
CA ASP A 74 14.25 12.89 -1.42
C ASP A 74 14.70 14.17 -2.15
N PHE A 75 14.21 15.34 -1.73
CA PHE A 75 14.53 16.62 -2.35
C PHE A 75 14.47 17.75 -1.32
N ASN A 76 15.45 18.65 -1.34
CA ASN A 76 15.61 19.70 -0.34
C ASN A 76 15.55 19.11 1.09
N SER A 77 14.57 19.52 1.90
CA SER A 77 14.30 19.03 3.26
C SER A 77 13.10 18.07 3.35
N HIS A 78 12.56 17.63 2.21
CA HIS A 78 11.35 16.82 2.11
C HIS A 78 11.57 15.52 1.33
N CYS A 79 10.61 14.61 1.43
CA CYS A 79 10.53 13.46 0.54
C CYS A 79 9.09 13.22 0.10
N ASN A 80 8.96 12.73 -1.13
CA ASN A 80 7.75 12.09 -1.62
C ASN A 80 7.89 10.58 -1.42
N LEU A 81 6.84 9.95 -0.92
CA LEU A 81 6.77 8.50 -0.70
C LEU A 81 5.60 7.91 -1.49
N MET A 82 5.86 6.74 -2.06
CA MET A 82 4.86 5.87 -2.65
C MET A 82 4.93 4.54 -1.89
N LEU A 83 3.97 4.34 -1.00
CA LEU A 83 3.92 3.23 -0.05
C LEU A 83 3.03 2.13 -0.62
N PHE A 84 3.46 0.87 -0.47
CA PHE A 84 2.72 -0.30 -0.94
C PHE A 84 2.56 -1.32 0.18
N PHE A 85 1.33 -1.76 0.39
CA PHE A 85 0.96 -2.72 1.44
C PHE A 85 0.15 -3.87 0.83
N THR A 86 0.53 -5.10 1.13
CA THR A 86 -0.21 -6.30 0.70
C THR A 86 0.09 -7.48 1.62
N ASN A 87 -0.52 -8.63 1.34
CA ASN A 87 -0.39 -9.86 2.12
C ASN A 87 0.37 -10.96 1.40
N GLY A 88 1.05 -10.64 0.30
CA GLY A 88 1.69 -11.66 -0.54
C GLY A 88 0.67 -12.31 -1.48
N ARG A 89 0.96 -13.55 -1.86
CA ARG A 89 0.12 -14.32 -2.78
C ARG A 89 -1.19 -14.71 -2.09
N GLN A 90 -2.32 -14.26 -2.61
CA GLN A 90 -3.63 -14.78 -2.25
C GLN A 90 -3.84 -16.15 -2.93
N ARG A 91 -4.24 -17.16 -2.17
CA ARG A 91 -4.60 -18.49 -2.71
C ARG A 91 -6.08 -18.75 -2.46
N THR A 92 -6.69 -19.61 -3.27
CA THR A 92 -8.12 -19.96 -3.17
C THR A 92 -8.51 -20.51 -1.80
N ASP A 93 -7.57 -21.11 -1.09
CA ASP A 93 -7.71 -21.70 0.25
C ASP A 93 -7.23 -20.79 1.38
N SER A 94 -6.64 -19.62 1.07
CA SER A 94 -6.11 -18.68 2.05
C SER A 94 -6.25 -17.24 1.55
N ILE A 95 -7.44 -16.66 1.76
CA ILE A 95 -7.69 -15.24 1.53
C ILE A 95 -7.44 -14.50 2.85
N GLN A 96 -6.53 -13.54 2.82
CA GLN A 96 -6.25 -12.69 3.96
C GLN A 96 -6.81 -11.30 3.72
N THR A 97 -7.88 -10.97 4.43
CA THR A 97 -8.54 -9.66 4.35
C THR A 97 -7.88 -8.66 5.30
N VAL A 98 -7.70 -7.43 4.82
CA VAL A 98 -7.29 -6.28 5.64
C VAL A 98 -8.50 -5.39 5.81
N ASN A 99 -8.81 -5.00 7.05
CA ASN A 99 -9.85 -3.99 7.27
C ASN A 99 -9.31 -2.61 6.86
N LEU A 100 -9.72 -2.13 5.67
CA LEU A 100 -9.21 -0.88 5.09
C LEU A 100 -9.49 0.35 5.98
N ASN A 101 -10.63 0.37 6.67
CA ASN A 101 -11.02 1.48 7.52
C ASN A 101 -10.21 1.52 8.82
N THR A 102 -9.92 0.36 9.42
CA THR A 102 -9.06 0.27 10.61
C THR A 102 -7.62 0.62 10.26
N PHE A 103 -7.08 0.03 9.19
CA PHE A 103 -5.74 0.36 8.69
C PHE A 103 -5.61 1.85 8.35
N GLY A 104 -6.53 2.40 7.57
CA GLY A 104 -6.50 3.81 7.21
C GLY A 104 -6.68 4.74 8.41
N SER A 105 -7.48 4.37 9.41
CA SER A 105 -7.63 5.16 10.64
C SER A 105 -6.31 5.24 11.40
N LYS A 106 -5.59 4.12 11.54
CA LYS A 106 -4.26 4.09 12.16
C LYS A 106 -3.22 4.89 11.38
N VAL A 107 -3.20 4.77 10.04
CA VAL A 107 -2.31 5.58 9.19
C VAL A 107 -2.62 7.07 9.33
N ARG A 108 -3.91 7.45 9.37
CA ARG A 108 -4.34 8.84 9.56
C ARG A 108 -3.93 9.37 10.93
N GLN A 109 -3.95 8.56 11.99
CA GLN A 109 -3.48 9.00 13.31
C GLN A 109 -2.00 9.41 13.30
N LEU A 110 -1.17 8.85 12.40
CA LEU A 110 0.22 9.28 12.27
C LEU A 110 0.37 10.76 11.83
N THR A 111 -0.65 11.36 11.21
CA THR A 111 -0.61 12.79 10.86
C THR A 111 -0.73 13.70 12.10
N GLN A 112 -1.03 13.15 13.27
CA GLN A 112 -0.99 13.87 14.55
C GLN A 112 0.42 13.90 15.14
N LYS A 113 1.29 12.94 14.75
CA LYS A 113 2.66 12.78 15.25
C LYS A 113 3.69 13.37 14.30
N TYR A 114 3.43 13.32 13.00
CA TYR A 114 4.34 13.78 11.95
C TYR A 114 3.64 14.76 11.00
N PRO A 115 4.36 15.74 10.44
CA PRO A 115 3.84 16.65 9.43
C PRO A 115 3.75 15.95 8.05
N VAL A 116 2.88 14.95 7.98
CA VAL A 116 2.60 14.14 6.78
C VAL A 116 1.42 14.73 6.04
N TYR A 117 1.56 14.87 4.72
CA TYR A 117 0.50 15.26 3.81
C TYR A 117 0.27 14.17 2.77
N PHE A 118 -0.99 13.81 2.53
CA PHE A 118 -1.34 12.83 1.50
C PHE A 118 -1.26 13.46 0.10
N GLY A 119 -0.62 12.75 -0.83
CA GLY A 119 -0.21 13.23 -2.15
C GLY A 119 1.29 13.56 -2.24
N HIS A 120 1.79 13.71 -3.46
CA HIS A 120 3.18 14.12 -3.73
C HIS A 120 3.28 15.63 -3.94
N LEU A 121 4.42 16.22 -3.57
CA LEU A 121 4.76 17.62 -3.81
C LEU A 121 5.49 17.83 -5.14
N GLU A 122 5.36 19.06 -5.66
CA GLU A 122 6.21 19.63 -6.73
C GLU A 122 6.24 18.86 -8.07
N GLY A 123 5.22 18.01 -8.30
CA GLY A 123 4.93 17.39 -9.59
C GLY A 123 5.88 16.25 -10.00
N LEU A 124 5.86 15.90 -11.29
CA LEU A 124 6.49 14.69 -11.83
C LEU A 124 8.02 14.60 -11.61
N LYS A 125 8.71 15.75 -11.51
CA LYS A 125 10.18 15.80 -11.33
C LYS A 125 10.66 15.09 -10.06
N TYR A 126 9.81 15.02 -9.02
CA TYR A 126 10.12 14.34 -7.76
C TYR A 126 9.17 13.17 -7.50
N TYR A 127 8.64 12.58 -8.57
CA TYR A 127 7.84 11.37 -8.44
C TYR A 127 8.72 10.21 -7.95
N PRO A 128 8.26 9.37 -7.00
CA PRO A 128 9.06 8.25 -6.50
C PRO A 128 9.26 7.15 -7.56
N GLN A 129 10.38 7.21 -8.28
CA GLN A 129 10.76 6.22 -9.32
C GLN A 129 11.94 5.33 -8.93
N ASN A 130 12.52 5.55 -7.74
CA ASN A 130 13.72 4.87 -7.29
C ASN A 130 13.48 3.38 -6.98
N VAL A 131 14.58 2.69 -6.65
CA VAL A 131 14.59 1.31 -6.16
C VAL A 131 13.62 1.17 -4.98
N SER A 132 12.89 0.05 -4.95
CA SER A 132 12.00 -0.26 -3.83
C SER A 132 12.80 -0.51 -2.56
N HIS A 133 12.47 0.21 -1.50
CA HIS A 133 12.93 -0.01 -0.14
C HIS A 133 11.98 -0.99 0.55
N ILE A 134 12.50 -2.14 0.97
CA ILE A 134 11.72 -3.25 1.51
C ILE A 134 11.74 -3.18 3.04
N GLU A 135 10.56 -3.16 3.67
CA GLU A 135 10.43 -3.11 5.12
C GLU A 135 9.85 -4.40 5.71
N LEU A 136 8.89 -5.02 5.01
CA LEU A 136 8.33 -6.34 5.26
C LEU A 136 8.15 -7.05 3.92
N MET A 137 8.47 -8.34 3.85
CA MET A 137 8.36 -9.11 2.60
C MET A 137 8.10 -10.58 2.87
N VAL A 138 7.04 -11.07 2.25
CA VAL A 138 6.74 -12.49 2.02
C VAL A 138 6.49 -12.67 0.53
N ASP A 139 6.68 -13.89 0.01
CA ASP A 139 6.47 -14.21 -1.41
C ASP A 139 7.18 -13.25 -2.37
N GLU A 140 8.43 -12.86 -2.08
CA GLU A 140 9.15 -11.80 -2.80
C GLU A 140 9.11 -11.96 -4.33
N GLU A 141 9.25 -13.19 -4.84
CA GLU A 141 9.22 -13.51 -6.27
C GLU A 141 7.85 -13.28 -6.95
N TYR A 142 6.79 -13.18 -6.15
CA TYR A 142 5.45 -12.82 -6.60
C TYR A 142 5.17 -11.34 -6.38
N ILE A 143 5.95 -10.60 -5.59
CA ILE A 143 5.71 -9.18 -5.29
C ILE A 143 6.61 -8.26 -6.13
N LEU A 144 7.91 -8.58 -6.19
CA LEU A 144 8.91 -7.77 -6.87
C LEU A 144 9.37 -8.46 -8.15
N ASN A 145 9.55 -7.67 -9.22
CA ASN A 145 10.26 -8.16 -10.39
C ASN A 145 11.73 -8.37 -10.01
N LYS A 146 12.21 -9.60 -10.03
CA LYS A 146 13.66 -9.85 -10.07
C LYS A 146 14.19 -9.28 -11.38
N LYS A 147 15.14 -8.35 -11.28
CA LYS A 147 15.90 -7.88 -12.44
C LYS A 147 16.84 -8.98 -12.93
#